data_AF-A0A950T929-F1
#
_entry.id   AF-A0A950T929-F1
#
_cell.length_a   1.000
_cell.length_b   1.000
_cell.length_c   1.000
_cell.angle_alpha   90.00
_cell.angle_beta   90.00
_cell.angle_gamma   90.00
#
_symmetry.space_group_name_H-M   'P 1'
#
loop_
_entity.id
_entity.type
_entity.pdbx_description
1 polymer ?
#
loop_
_entity_poly.entity_id
_entity_poly.type
_entity_poly.pdbx_seq_one_letter_code
_entity_poly.pdbx_strand_id
1 'polypeptide(L)'
;YQAYVGSIAQHTAVHVGSAACALSQLIASPDLRRRMGAAGRARVRDTFDWPVVVGGYNALADELANIRKAAPDQKPAHRINPLKGDPFVDFAGFATHQLTPRTRLRLRAGASVCDLQRAAGVRLDAAFAEWRGDLQEATRLVERLAKGNVLTAQELLADFPVERHPVLLMSLAWLAKLGIVDWLEPDLQVLRFY
;
A
#
# COMPACT_ATOMS: atom_id res chain seq x y z
N TYR A 1 6.41 -9.19 16.48
CA TYR A 1 6.81 -8.93 15.09
C TYR A 1 5.79 -9.48 14.09
N GLN A 2 5.42 -10.77 14.15
CA GLN A 2 4.44 -11.38 13.24
C GLN A 2 3.11 -10.60 13.11
N ALA A 3 2.51 -10.18 14.23
CA ALA A 3 1.29 -9.37 14.20
C ALA A 3 1.46 -7.99 13.54
N TYR A 4 2.66 -7.40 13.65
CA TYR A 4 2.97 -6.08 13.09
C TYR A 4 3.14 -6.15 11.56
N VAL A 5 3.91 -7.12 11.06
CA VAL A 5 4.06 -7.30 9.61
C VAL A 5 2.76 -7.83 8.99
N GLY A 6 2.04 -8.68 9.71
CA GLY A 6 0.76 -9.24 9.28
C GLY A 6 -0.31 -8.16 9.06
N SER A 7 -0.43 -7.18 9.96
CA SER A 7 -1.40 -6.09 9.79
C SER A 7 -1.05 -5.21 8.59
N ILE A 8 0.22 -4.85 8.40
CA ILE A 8 0.68 -4.10 7.22
C ILE A 8 0.38 -4.86 5.94
N ALA A 9 0.67 -6.16 5.93
CA ALA A 9 0.41 -7.02 4.79
C ALA A 9 -1.08 -7.09 4.44
N GLN A 10 -2.00 -7.04 5.40
CA GLN A 10 -3.45 -7.00 5.14
C GLN A 10 -3.95 -5.69 4.53
N HIS A 11 -3.16 -4.61 4.65
CA HIS A 11 -3.53 -3.27 4.16
C HIS A 11 -2.55 -2.76 3.10
N THR A 12 -1.81 -3.68 2.48
CA THR A 12 -0.97 -3.43 1.30
C THR A 12 -1.56 -4.18 0.13
N ALA A 13 -1.84 -3.47 -0.97
CA ALA A 13 -2.48 -4.04 -2.15
C ALA A 13 -1.53 -4.03 -3.36
N VAL A 14 -1.56 -5.12 -4.13
CA VAL A 14 -0.95 -5.19 -5.46
C VAL A 14 -2.08 -5.32 -6.46
N HIS A 15 -2.10 -4.48 -7.48
CA HIS A 15 -3.13 -4.56 -8.51
C HIS A 15 -2.87 -5.80 -9.38
N VAL A 16 -3.59 -6.89 -9.11
CA VAL A 16 -3.36 -8.22 -9.72
C VAL A 16 -3.44 -8.18 -11.25
N GLY A 17 -4.39 -7.42 -11.83
CA GLY A 17 -4.52 -7.30 -13.29
C GLY A 17 -3.28 -6.69 -13.96
N SER A 18 -2.89 -5.47 -13.56
CA SER A 18 -1.63 -4.82 -13.96
C SER A 18 -0.39 -5.67 -13.72
N ALA A 19 -0.28 -6.34 -12.57
CA ALA A 19 0.84 -7.25 -12.29
C ALA A 19 0.88 -8.43 -13.29
N ALA A 20 -0.26 -9.07 -13.55
CA ALA A 20 -0.37 -10.15 -14.52
C ALA A 20 -0.05 -9.68 -15.95
N CYS A 21 -0.51 -8.50 -16.34
CA CYS A 21 -0.19 -7.90 -17.65
C CYS A 21 1.31 -7.64 -17.79
N ALA A 22 1.93 -6.98 -16.80
CA ALA A 22 3.37 -6.69 -16.80
C ALA A 22 4.22 -7.97 -16.81
N LEU A 23 3.86 -8.98 -16.01
CA LEU A 23 4.52 -10.29 -16.01
C LEU A 23 4.37 -10.99 -17.36
N SER A 24 3.19 -10.95 -17.97
CA SER A 24 2.94 -11.54 -19.29
C SER A 24 3.80 -10.88 -20.37
N GLN A 25 3.90 -9.56 -20.37
CA GLN A 25 4.78 -8.81 -21.29
C GLN A 25 6.26 -9.20 -21.10
N LEU A 26 6.71 -9.32 -19.84
CA LEU A 26 8.07 -9.74 -19.51
C LEU A 26 8.36 -11.18 -19.98
N ILE A 27 7.43 -12.10 -19.77
CA ILE A 27 7.57 -13.51 -20.18
C ILE A 27 7.56 -13.64 -21.71
N ALA A 28 6.74 -12.85 -22.41
CA ALA A 28 6.65 -12.91 -23.87
C ALA A 28 7.84 -12.26 -24.60
N SER A 29 8.55 -11.30 -23.98
CA SER A 29 9.61 -10.51 -24.64
C SER A 29 11.02 -10.87 -24.16
N PRO A 30 11.84 -11.59 -24.96
CA PRO A 30 13.24 -11.83 -24.66
C PRO A 30 14.06 -10.54 -24.52
N ASP A 31 13.73 -9.52 -25.31
CA ASP A 31 14.39 -8.22 -25.22
C ASP A 31 14.14 -7.53 -23.89
N LEU A 32 12.87 -7.48 -23.45
CA LEU A 32 12.51 -6.86 -22.18
C LEU A 32 13.20 -7.57 -21.00
N ARG A 33 13.29 -8.91 -21.02
CA ARG A 33 14.06 -9.67 -20.02
C ARG A 33 15.53 -9.28 -19.99
N ARG A 34 16.17 -9.12 -21.16
CA ARG A 34 17.57 -8.68 -21.24
C ARG A 34 17.75 -7.28 -20.67
N ARG A 35 16.90 -6.32 -21.05
CA ARG A 35 16.97 -4.93 -20.57
C ARG A 35 16.73 -4.84 -19.07
N MET A 36 15.64 -5.43 -18.56
CA MET A 36 15.35 -5.44 -17.13
C MET A 36 16.42 -6.20 -16.33
N GLY A 37 16.96 -7.30 -16.86
CA GLY A 37 18.07 -8.02 -16.24
C GLY A 37 19.36 -7.21 -16.16
N ALA A 38 19.68 -6.43 -17.20
CA ALA A 38 20.82 -5.53 -17.20
C ALA A 38 20.63 -4.38 -16.19
N ALA A 39 19.44 -3.78 -16.14
CA ALA A 39 19.09 -2.75 -15.17
C ALA A 39 19.14 -3.26 -13.73
N GLY A 40 18.63 -4.48 -13.47
CA GLY A 40 18.72 -5.13 -12.17
C GLY A 40 20.16 -5.35 -11.73
N ARG A 41 21.03 -5.86 -12.62
CA ARG A 41 22.46 -6.01 -12.33
C ARG A 41 23.16 -4.68 -12.06
N ALA A 42 22.82 -3.62 -12.80
CA ALA A 42 23.34 -2.28 -12.55
C ALA A 42 22.93 -1.80 -11.15
N ARG A 43 21.64 -1.86 -10.82
CA ARG A 43 21.14 -1.47 -9.49
C ARG A 43 21.81 -2.24 -8.35
N VAL A 44 22.07 -3.54 -8.53
CA VAL A 44 22.82 -4.31 -7.53
C VAL A 44 24.22 -3.74 -7.31
N ARG A 45 24.98 -3.48 -8.36
CA ARG A 45 26.33 -2.88 -8.23
C ARG A 45 26.29 -1.47 -7.67
N ASP A 46 25.35 -0.65 -8.16
CA ASP A 46 25.36 0.79 -7.91
C ASP A 46 24.70 1.16 -6.58
N THR A 47 23.91 0.26 -5.97
CA THR A 47 23.13 0.54 -4.76
C THR A 47 23.34 -0.49 -3.66
N PHE A 48 23.53 -1.76 -4.01
CA PHE A 48 23.55 -2.87 -3.05
C PHE A 48 24.92 -3.53 -2.91
N ASP A 49 25.95 -3.04 -3.61
CA ASP A 49 27.33 -3.47 -3.37
C ASP A 49 27.81 -2.97 -2.01
N TRP A 50 28.61 -3.79 -1.34
CA TRP A 50 29.00 -3.57 0.05
C TRP A 50 29.66 -2.19 0.28
N PRO A 51 30.60 -1.72 -0.57
CA PRO A 51 31.19 -0.40 -0.39
C PRO A 51 30.16 0.75 -0.46
N VAL A 52 29.15 0.63 -1.33
CA VAL A 52 28.09 1.63 -1.48
C VAL A 52 27.21 1.66 -0.24
N VAL A 53 26.78 0.48 0.23
CA VAL A 53 25.93 0.34 1.42
C VAL A 53 26.64 0.91 2.65
N VAL A 54 27.90 0.54 2.88
CA VAL A 54 28.69 1.06 4.00
C VAL A 54 28.87 2.57 3.90
N GLY A 55 29.14 3.09 2.70
CA GLY A 55 29.21 4.53 2.46
C GLY A 55 27.92 5.27 2.84
N GLY A 56 26.76 4.72 2.45
CA GLY A 56 25.45 5.25 2.82
C GLY A 56 25.20 5.23 4.33
N TYR A 57 25.58 4.15 5.02
CA TYR A 57 25.47 4.07 6.47
C TYR A 57 26.36 5.09 7.19
N ASN A 58 27.59 5.30 6.71
CA ASN A 58 28.49 6.32 7.27
C ASN A 58 27.92 7.72 7.08
N ALA A 59 27.42 8.04 5.87
CA ALA A 59 26.79 9.33 5.59
C ALA A 59 25.57 9.58 6.50
N LEU A 60 24.74 8.56 6.71
CA LEU A 60 23.60 8.65 7.64
C LEU A 60 24.06 8.87 9.09
N ALA A 61 25.12 8.20 9.53
CA ALA A 61 25.67 8.40 10.87
C ALA A 61 26.18 9.83 11.08
N ASP A 62 26.85 10.40 10.07
CA ASP A 62 27.32 11.79 10.07
C ASP A 62 26.15 12.79 10.09
N GLU A 63 25.12 12.56 9.27
CA GLU A 63 23.90 13.36 9.25
C GLU A 63 23.20 13.35 10.62
N LEU A 64 22.98 12.17 11.20
CA LEU A 64 22.39 12.03 12.53
C LEU A 64 23.25 12.65 13.63
N ALA A 65 24.58 12.66 13.48
CA ALA A 65 25.48 13.36 14.39
C ALA A 65 25.31 14.89 14.29
N ASN A 66 25.17 15.42 13.07
CA ASN A 66 24.93 16.85 12.84
C ASN A 66 23.57 17.29 13.39
N ILE A 67 22.51 16.50 13.17
CA ILE A 67 21.18 16.74 13.75
C ILE A 67 21.26 16.82 15.28
N ARG A 68 21.95 15.86 15.93
CA ARG A 68 22.13 15.85 17.39
C ARG A 68 22.90 17.05 17.92
N LYS A 69 23.93 17.51 17.19
CA LYS A 69 24.70 18.71 17.57
C LYS A 69 23.87 20.00 17.47
N ALA A 70 22.97 20.08 16.49
CA ALA A 70 22.15 21.25 16.24
C ALA A 70 20.84 21.27 17.07
N ALA A 71 20.43 20.14 17.62
CA ALA A 71 19.20 20.03 18.40
C ALA A 71 19.38 20.70 19.78
N PRO A 72 18.47 21.60 20.19
CA PRO A 72 18.43 22.10 21.56
C PRO A 72 18.06 20.97 22.52
N ASP A 73 18.50 21.08 23.79
CA ASP A 73 18.07 20.18 24.88
C ASP A 73 16.55 20.32 25.08
N GLN A 74 15.78 19.49 24.35
CA GLN A 74 14.35 19.37 24.51
C GLN A 74 14.04 18.14 25.35
N LYS A 75 13.22 18.32 26.39
CA LYS A 75 12.53 17.19 27.03
C LYS A 75 11.70 16.50 25.95
N PRO A 76 11.74 15.16 25.82
CA PRO A 76 11.03 14.46 24.76
C PRO A 76 9.55 14.80 24.84
N ALA A 77 9.08 15.56 23.85
CA ALA A 77 7.72 16.06 23.79
C ALA A 77 6.88 15.23 22.81
N HIS A 78 6.94 13.89 22.84
CA HIS A 78 6.06 13.09 21.98
C HIS A 78 5.53 11.80 22.62
N ARG A 79 4.23 11.59 22.39
CA ARG A 79 3.39 10.42 22.70
C ARG A 79 3.61 9.24 21.72
N ILE A 80 4.78 9.14 21.11
CA ILE A 80 5.08 8.05 20.16
C ILE A 80 5.76 6.93 20.93
N ASN A 81 5.31 5.70 20.72
CA ASN A 81 5.96 4.55 21.33
C ASN A 81 7.41 4.47 20.80
N PRO A 82 8.43 4.62 21.66
CA PRO A 82 9.83 4.66 21.22
C PRO A 82 10.31 3.35 20.60
N LEU A 83 9.55 2.26 20.79
CA LEU A 83 9.84 0.95 20.22
C LEU A 83 9.12 0.69 18.89
N LYS A 84 8.10 1.48 18.53
CA LYS A 84 7.31 1.32 17.30
C LYS A 84 6.68 2.64 16.83
N GLY A 85 7.15 3.14 15.69
CA GLY A 85 6.45 4.15 14.89
C GLY A 85 5.17 3.60 14.25
N ASP A 86 4.46 4.46 13.53
CA ASP A 86 3.35 4.05 12.66
C ASP A 86 3.93 3.43 11.39
N PRO A 87 3.71 2.12 11.13
CA PRO A 87 4.26 1.46 9.95
C PRO A 87 3.78 2.05 8.62
N PHE A 88 2.57 2.60 8.56
CA PHE A 88 2.05 3.18 7.32
C PHE A 88 2.73 4.52 7.00
N VAL A 89 3.31 5.17 8.00
CA VAL A 89 4.19 6.34 7.82
C VAL A 89 5.61 5.89 7.49
N ASP A 90 6.18 4.99 8.30
CA ASP A 90 7.57 4.54 8.17
C ASP A 90 7.85 3.87 6.82
N PHE A 91 6.87 3.14 6.27
CA PHE A 91 7.00 2.42 5.00
C PHE A 91 6.24 3.08 3.82
N ALA A 92 5.71 4.29 4.00
CA ALA A 92 4.92 4.98 2.97
C ALA A 92 5.68 5.13 1.63
N GLY A 93 6.99 5.32 1.70
CA GLY A 93 7.87 5.51 0.53
C GLY A 93 8.07 4.26 -0.33
N PHE A 94 7.68 3.07 0.14
CA PHE A 94 7.76 1.83 -0.66
C PHE A 94 6.59 1.65 -1.61
N ALA A 95 5.45 2.29 -1.34
CA ALA A 95 4.25 2.13 -2.16
C ALA A 95 4.31 3.01 -3.42
N THR A 96 4.04 2.44 -4.59
CA THR A 96 3.91 3.22 -5.84
C THR A 96 2.76 4.22 -5.78
N HIS A 97 1.69 3.87 -5.06
CA HIS A 97 0.53 4.73 -4.80
C HIS A 97 0.17 4.64 -3.33
N GLN A 98 -0.11 5.77 -2.71
CA GLN A 98 -0.65 5.84 -1.36
C GLN A 98 -2.17 6.08 -1.44
N LEU A 99 -2.94 5.41 -0.57
CA LEU A 99 -4.36 5.68 -0.44
C LEU A 99 -4.54 7.05 0.23
N THR A 100 -5.18 7.97 -0.47
CA THR A 100 -5.48 9.33 0.00
C THR A 100 -6.98 9.57 -0.04
N PRO A 101 -7.49 10.62 0.64
CA PRO A 101 -8.90 11.01 0.52
C PRO A 101 -9.33 11.26 -0.93
N ARG A 102 -8.40 11.65 -1.82
CA ARG A 102 -8.67 11.92 -3.24
C ARG A 102 -8.53 10.72 -4.16
N THR A 103 -8.05 9.58 -3.64
CA THR A 103 -7.89 8.37 -4.44
C THR A 103 -9.24 7.93 -4.98
N ARG A 104 -9.36 7.83 -6.31
CA ARG A 104 -10.56 7.39 -7.01
C ARG A 104 -10.64 5.87 -6.95
N LEU A 105 -11.78 5.36 -6.53
CA LEU A 105 -12.05 3.96 -6.29
C LEU A 105 -13.31 3.53 -7.02
N ARG A 106 -13.33 2.28 -7.47
CA ARG A 106 -14.49 1.65 -8.09
C ARG A 106 -14.57 0.19 -7.71
N LEU A 107 -15.75 -0.39 -7.89
CA LEU A 107 -15.88 -1.84 -7.81
C LEU A 107 -15.19 -2.47 -9.03
N ARG A 108 -14.35 -3.49 -8.81
CA ARG A 108 -13.77 -4.27 -9.91
C ARG A 108 -14.92 -4.89 -10.72
N ALA A 109 -14.80 -4.91 -12.05
CA ALA A 109 -15.75 -5.62 -12.91
C ALA A 109 -15.99 -7.07 -12.41
N GLY A 110 -17.26 -7.44 -12.26
CA GLY A 110 -17.69 -8.75 -11.75
C GLY A 110 -17.44 -8.99 -10.26
N ALA A 111 -16.91 -8.02 -9.49
CA ALA A 111 -16.88 -8.11 -8.04
C ALA A 111 -18.24 -7.71 -7.43
N SER A 112 -18.50 -8.20 -6.22
CA SER A 112 -19.77 -8.02 -5.51
C SER A 112 -19.60 -8.20 -4.00
N VAL A 113 -20.67 -7.97 -3.24
CA VAL A 113 -20.74 -8.30 -1.81
C VAL A 113 -20.49 -9.80 -1.55
N CYS A 114 -20.81 -10.69 -2.51
CA CYS A 114 -20.53 -12.11 -2.37
C CYS A 114 -19.02 -12.41 -2.29
N ASP A 115 -18.17 -11.62 -2.95
CA ASP A 115 -16.72 -11.78 -2.85
C ASP A 115 -16.21 -11.38 -1.46
N LEU A 116 -16.79 -10.32 -0.88
CA LEU A 116 -16.52 -9.91 0.49
C LEU A 116 -16.93 -11.00 1.50
N GLN A 117 -18.11 -11.60 1.33
CA GLN A 117 -18.58 -12.70 2.17
C GLN A 117 -17.68 -13.94 2.06
N ARG A 118 -17.22 -14.25 0.84
CA ARG A 118 -16.27 -15.36 0.61
C ARG A 118 -14.95 -15.09 1.34
N ALA A 119 -14.40 -13.89 1.21
CA ALA A 119 -13.16 -13.49 1.89
C ALA A 119 -13.32 -13.53 3.42
N ALA A 120 -14.47 -13.13 3.96
CA ALA A 120 -14.74 -13.23 5.40
C ALA A 120 -14.73 -14.68 5.93
N GLY A 121 -15.02 -15.67 5.07
CA GLY A 121 -14.91 -17.10 5.38
C GLY A 121 -13.48 -17.66 5.35
N VAL A 122 -12.53 -16.94 4.77
CA VAL A 122 -11.12 -17.35 4.67
C VAL A 122 -10.35 -16.81 5.87
N ARG A 123 -9.83 -17.71 6.72
CA ARG A 123 -9.10 -17.33 7.96
C ARG A 123 -7.97 -16.32 7.73
N LEU A 124 -7.26 -16.45 6.61
CA LEU A 124 -6.14 -15.57 6.30
C LEU A 124 -6.61 -14.15 5.92
N ASP A 125 -7.72 -14.05 5.20
CA ASP A 125 -8.28 -12.76 4.77
C ASP A 125 -9.03 -12.05 5.90
N ALA A 126 -9.58 -12.84 6.83
CA ALA A 126 -10.26 -12.34 8.03
C ALA A 126 -9.27 -11.88 9.14
N ALA A 127 -7.98 -12.21 9.05
CA ALA A 127 -7.00 -11.84 10.06
C ALA A 127 -6.90 -10.30 10.28
N PHE A 128 -6.54 -9.89 11.49
CA PHE A 128 -6.37 -8.47 11.88
C PHE A 128 -7.61 -7.60 11.63
N ALA A 129 -8.80 -8.14 11.88
CA ALA A 129 -10.09 -7.45 11.68
C ALA A 129 -10.24 -6.19 12.54
N GLU A 130 -9.55 -6.13 13.68
CA GLU A 130 -9.57 -4.99 14.60
C GLU A 130 -8.97 -3.70 14.03
N TRP A 131 -8.27 -3.76 12.90
CA TRP A 131 -7.65 -2.61 12.22
C TRP A 131 -8.55 -1.99 11.14
N ARG A 132 -9.70 -2.59 10.86
CA ARG A 132 -10.61 -2.16 9.80
C ARG A 132 -12.05 -2.07 10.31
N GLY A 133 -12.91 -1.49 9.49
CA GLY A 133 -14.35 -1.50 9.72
C GLY A 133 -14.92 -2.92 9.77
N ASP A 134 -16.08 -3.07 10.40
CA ASP A 134 -16.75 -4.36 10.47
C ASP A 134 -17.31 -4.80 9.11
N LEU A 135 -17.84 -6.02 9.04
CA LEU A 135 -18.36 -6.57 7.79
C LEU A 135 -19.57 -5.79 7.27
N GLN A 136 -20.37 -5.14 8.13
CA GLN A 136 -21.51 -4.34 7.71
C GLN A 136 -21.04 -3.04 7.07
N GLU A 137 -20.06 -2.38 7.66
CA GLU A 137 -19.43 -1.19 7.09
C GLU A 137 -18.74 -1.51 5.75
N ALA A 138 -17.99 -2.60 5.69
CA ALA A 138 -17.37 -3.06 4.44
C ALA A 138 -18.43 -3.37 3.35
N THR A 139 -19.55 -3.98 3.73
CA THR A 139 -20.67 -4.26 2.82
C THR A 139 -21.26 -2.95 2.27
N ARG A 140 -21.51 -1.95 3.13
CA ARG A 140 -22.00 -0.64 2.71
C ARG A 140 -21.05 0.05 1.73
N LEU A 141 -19.73 -0.02 1.97
CA LEU A 141 -18.73 0.53 1.04
C LEU A 141 -18.83 -0.12 -0.35
N VAL A 142 -18.91 -1.46 -0.39
CA VAL A 142 -19.05 -2.22 -1.65
C VAL A 142 -20.37 -1.90 -2.35
N GLU A 143 -21.49 -1.82 -1.63
CA GLU A 143 -22.80 -1.46 -2.18
C GLU A 143 -22.84 -0.05 -2.77
N ARG A 144 -22.15 0.92 -2.14
CA ARG A 144 -22.03 2.28 -2.70
C ARG A 144 -21.27 2.26 -4.03
N LEU A 145 -20.21 1.48 -4.13
CA LEU A 145 -19.44 1.31 -5.36
C LEU A 145 -20.20 0.50 -6.43
N ALA A 146 -21.03 -0.46 -6.01
CA ALA A 146 -21.84 -1.28 -6.91
C ALA A 146 -22.89 -0.50 -7.71
N LYS A 147 -23.22 0.74 -7.30
CA LYS A 147 -24.08 1.66 -8.05
C LYS A 147 -23.45 2.19 -9.35
N GLY A 148 -22.29 1.67 -9.75
CA GLY A 148 -21.59 2.03 -10.99
C GLY A 148 -20.76 3.30 -10.91
N ASN A 149 -20.58 3.86 -9.71
CA ASN A 149 -19.88 5.12 -9.50
C ASN A 149 -18.38 4.91 -9.30
N VAL A 150 -17.58 5.78 -9.91
CA VAL A 150 -16.20 6.02 -9.46
C VAL A 150 -16.25 7.12 -8.41
N LEU A 151 -15.88 6.79 -7.18
CA LEU A 151 -15.93 7.70 -6.04
C LEU A 151 -14.54 7.86 -5.44
N THR A 152 -14.21 9.05 -4.99
CA THR A 152 -13.04 9.26 -4.16
C THR A 152 -13.23 8.58 -2.80
N ALA A 153 -12.13 8.24 -2.12
CA ALA A 153 -12.19 7.73 -0.76
C ALA A 153 -12.97 8.70 0.16
N GLN A 154 -12.79 10.01 0.01
CA GLN A 154 -13.53 11.00 0.78
C GLN A 154 -15.04 10.94 0.54
N GLU A 155 -15.49 10.84 -0.72
CA GLU A 155 -16.91 10.70 -1.05
C GLU A 155 -17.51 9.38 -0.53
N LEU A 156 -16.72 8.29 -0.54
CA LEU A 156 -17.10 6.98 0.01
C LEU A 156 -17.26 6.99 1.53
N LEU A 157 -16.56 7.87 2.23
CA LEU A 157 -16.60 7.97 3.69
C LEU A 157 -17.58 9.04 4.19
N ALA A 158 -18.08 9.92 3.30
CA ALA A 158 -18.96 11.04 3.67
C ALA A 158 -20.22 10.65 4.46
N ASP A 159 -20.77 9.46 4.21
CA ASP A 159 -21.99 8.96 4.88
C ASP A 159 -21.71 8.23 6.20
N PHE A 160 -20.45 8.16 6.62
CA PHE A 160 -20.02 7.52 7.86
C PHE A 160 -19.57 8.55 8.89
N PRO A 161 -19.72 8.27 10.20
CA PRO A 161 -19.20 9.13 11.27
C PRO A 161 -17.71 9.39 11.07
N VAL A 162 -17.27 10.63 11.29
CA VAL A 162 -15.88 11.07 11.03
C VAL A 162 -14.87 10.25 11.84
N GLU A 163 -15.26 9.81 13.03
CA GLU A 163 -14.45 8.98 13.93
C GLU A 163 -14.15 7.60 13.34
N ARG A 164 -14.98 7.13 12.40
CA ARG A 164 -14.82 5.85 11.70
C ARG A 164 -13.91 5.97 10.48
N HIS A 165 -13.65 7.17 9.97
CA HIS A 165 -12.89 7.34 8.72
C HIS A 165 -11.53 6.64 8.71
N PRO A 166 -10.71 6.68 9.78
CA PRO A 166 -9.41 5.99 9.78
C PRO A 166 -9.52 4.47 9.57
N VAL A 167 -10.44 3.80 10.27
CA VAL A 167 -10.63 2.35 10.13
C VAL A 167 -11.29 1.98 8.80
N LEU A 168 -12.11 2.86 8.23
CA LEU A 168 -12.71 2.65 6.92
C LEU A 168 -11.70 2.85 5.77
N LEU A 169 -10.73 3.75 5.92
CA LEU A 169 -9.58 3.81 4.99
C LEU A 169 -8.81 2.49 4.97
N MET A 170 -8.63 1.86 6.14
CA MET A 170 -8.04 0.52 6.20
C MET A 170 -8.95 -0.52 5.52
N SER A 171 -10.28 -0.45 5.71
CA SER A 171 -11.21 -1.30 4.94
C SER A 171 -11.04 -1.15 3.43
N LEU A 172 -10.86 0.07 2.92
CA LEU A 172 -10.64 0.30 1.48
C LEU A 172 -9.32 -0.32 0.98
N ALA A 173 -8.23 -0.19 1.74
CA ALA A 173 -6.95 -0.84 1.41
C ALA A 173 -7.06 -2.38 1.41
N TRP A 174 -7.80 -2.94 2.38
CA TRP A 174 -8.07 -4.37 2.44
C TRP A 174 -8.96 -4.86 1.28
N LEU A 175 -10.02 -4.12 0.93
CA LEU A 175 -10.86 -4.43 -0.23
C LEU A 175 -10.09 -4.37 -1.55
N ALA A 176 -9.13 -3.43 -1.66
CA ALA A 176 -8.22 -3.34 -2.79
C ALA A 176 -7.27 -4.56 -2.83
N LYS A 177 -6.73 -4.98 -1.68
CA LYS A 177 -5.91 -6.20 -1.57
C LYS A 177 -6.68 -7.45 -2.01
N LEU A 178 -7.95 -7.58 -1.63
CA LEU A 178 -8.81 -8.69 -2.04
C LEU A 178 -9.18 -8.65 -3.54
N GLY A 179 -8.83 -7.57 -4.25
CA GLY A 179 -9.21 -7.38 -5.65
C GLY A 179 -10.71 -7.12 -5.83
N ILE A 180 -11.40 -6.65 -4.78
CA ILE A 180 -12.81 -6.25 -4.85
C ILE A 180 -12.91 -4.81 -5.35
N VAL A 181 -12.03 -3.95 -4.84
CA VAL A 181 -11.95 -2.53 -5.23
C VAL A 181 -10.74 -2.30 -6.13
N ASP A 182 -10.94 -1.50 -7.16
CA ASP A 182 -9.90 -1.05 -8.07
C ASP A 182 -9.63 0.45 -7.87
N TRP A 183 -8.36 0.84 -8.00
CA TRP A 183 -7.85 2.19 -7.78
C TRP A 183 -7.02 2.72 -8.96
N LEU A 184 -6.82 1.91 -10.00
CA LEU A 184 -6.15 2.33 -11.23
C LEU A 184 -7.20 2.62 -12.30
N GLU A 185 -6.96 3.63 -13.13
CA GLU A 185 -7.79 3.88 -14.30
C GLU A 185 -7.57 2.79 -15.36
N PRO A 186 -8.57 2.45 -16.19
CA PRO A 186 -8.44 1.36 -17.17
C PRO A 186 -7.31 1.60 -18.18
N ASP A 187 -6.94 2.86 -18.39
CA ASP A 187 -6.11 3.30 -19.51
C ASP A 187 -4.61 3.39 -19.20
N LEU A 188 -4.18 3.06 -17.97
CA LEU A 188 -2.75 3.05 -17.60
C LEU A 188 -2.01 1.76 -18.00
N GLN A 189 -2.54 0.97 -18.94
CA GLN A 189 -1.88 -0.26 -19.44
C GLN A 189 -0.62 -0.01 -20.27
N VAL A 190 -0.28 1.24 -20.59
CA VAL A 190 0.99 1.57 -21.24
C VAL A 190 1.96 2.11 -20.19
N LEU A 191 2.50 1.22 -19.35
CA LEU A 191 3.76 1.50 -18.66
C LEU A 191 4.83 1.70 -19.74
N ARG A 192 5.03 2.94 -20.14
CA ARG A 192 6.20 3.37 -20.91
C ARG A 192 7.41 3.20 -19.98
N PHE A 193 8.04 2.03 -20.04
CA PHE A 193 9.40 1.87 -19.58
C PHE A 193 10.30 2.65 -20.55
N TYR A 194 10.55 3.92 -20.21
CA TYR A 194 11.66 4.69 -20.78
C TYR A 194 12.99 4.10 -20.30
#